data_AF-A0A0Q5LD06-F1
#
_entry.id   AF-A0A0Q5LD06-F1
#
_cell.length_a   1.000
_cell.length_b   1.000
_cell.length_c   1.000
_cell.angle_alpha   90.00
_cell.angle_beta   90.00
_cell.angle_gamma   90.00
#
_symmetry.space_group_name_H-M   'P 1'
#
loop_
_entity.id
_entity.type
_entity.pdbx_description
1 polymer ?
#
loop_
_entity_poly.entity_id
_entity_poly.type
_entity_poly.pdbx_seq_one_letter_code
_entity_poly.pdbx_strand_id
1 'polypeptide(L)'
;MKPAHLTFLSITLSASLVTMLSAPAQAQAQTAAAAPEASRIAGNFAITSNYVSRGFTQSWGKPAVQGGIDYAHASGLFLGTWASSISGTEFRGGSTEWDIYGGYSGTLADVGYTAGLYQYLYLGSSSPLVDGRKYNYTEVKLGVSKGPCPSTPSSR
;
A
#
# COMPACT_ATOMS: atom_id res chain seq x y z
N MET A 1 34.84 -22.91 -16.65
CA MET A 1 33.39 -23.21 -16.58
C MET A 1 32.69 -21.94 -16.11
N LYS A 2 31.88 -21.28 -16.96
CA LYS A 2 31.15 -20.04 -16.62
C LYS A 2 29.83 -20.42 -15.93
N PRO A 3 29.46 -19.83 -14.78
CA PRO A 3 28.15 -20.09 -14.17
C PRO A 3 27.05 -19.44 -15.02
N ALA A 4 25.99 -20.20 -15.27
CA ALA A 4 24.80 -19.74 -15.99
C ALA A 4 23.97 -18.82 -15.09
N HIS A 5 23.68 -17.60 -15.58
CA HIS A 5 22.72 -16.70 -14.95
C HIS A 5 21.30 -17.24 -15.18
N LEU A 6 20.68 -17.73 -14.10
CA LEU A 6 19.29 -18.18 -14.10
C LEU A 6 18.39 -17.00 -13.74
N THR A 7 17.82 -16.35 -14.76
CA THR A 7 16.87 -15.24 -14.58
C THR A 7 15.52 -15.80 -14.15
N PHE A 8 15.12 -15.59 -12.90
CA PHE A 8 13.82 -16.01 -12.38
C PHE A 8 12.73 -15.00 -12.75
N LEU A 9 11.83 -15.42 -13.64
CA LEU A 9 10.61 -14.69 -13.98
C LEU A 9 9.64 -14.75 -12.78
N SER A 10 9.42 -13.61 -12.12
CA SER A 10 8.49 -13.50 -11.00
C SER A 10 7.06 -13.42 -11.54
N ILE A 11 6.26 -14.47 -11.33
CA ILE A 11 4.82 -14.48 -11.64
C ILE A 11 4.08 -14.13 -10.36
N THR A 12 3.56 -12.91 -10.27
CA THR A 12 2.67 -12.48 -9.19
C THR A 12 1.24 -12.84 -9.59
N LEU A 13 0.62 -13.82 -8.92
CA LEU A 13 -0.80 -14.12 -9.08
C LEU A 13 -1.58 -13.43 -7.95
N SER A 14 -2.01 -12.20 -8.20
CA SER A 14 -2.88 -11.45 -7.28
C SER A 14 -4.33 -11.90 -7.47
N ALA A 15 -4.84 -12.77 -6.60
CA ALA A 15 -6.26 -13.10 -6.54
C ALA A 15 -7.00 -12.04 -5.69
N SER A 16 -7.57 -11.03 -6.34
CA SER A 16 -8.50 -10.10 -5.68
C SER A 16 -9.88 -10.77 -5.61
N LEU A 17 -10.33 -11.19 -4.43
CA LEU A 17 -11.70 -11.65 -4.23
C LEU A 17 -12.61 -10.43 -4.14
N VAL A 18 -13.16 -10.01 -5.28
CA VAL A 18 -14.20 -9.00 -5.39
C VAL A 18 -15.54 -9.73 -5.51
N THR A 19 -16.27 -9.90 -4.41
CA THR A 19 -17.68 -10.30 -4.48
C THR A 19 -18.53 -9.07 -4.78
N MET A 20 -18.72 -8.77 -6.07
CA MET A 20 -19.76 -7.84 -6.54
C MET A 20 -20.95 -8.63 -7.07
N LEU A 21 -22.13 -8.39 -6.49
CA LEU A 21 -23.39 -8.80 -7.08
C LEU A 21 -23.87 -7.68 -8.00
N SER A 22 -24.12 -8.04 -9.26
CA SER A 22 -24.79 -7.29 -10.35
C SER A 22 -23.90 -6.45 -11.30
N ALA A 23 -23.80 -6.95 -12.54
CA ALA A 23 -23.12 -6.42 -13.74
C ALA A 23 -23.95 -5.33 -14.47
N PRO A 24 -23.58 -4.89 -15.71
CA PRO A 24 -22.30 -4.47 -16.28
C PRO A 24 -22.34 -2.98 -16.71
N ALA A 25 -21.21 -2.26 -16.72
CA ALA A 25 -21.03 -1.12 -17.61
C ALA A 25 -19.55 -0.79 -17.77
N GLN A 26 -19.16 -0.66 -19.03
CA GLN A 26 -17.83 -0.31 -19.50
C GLN A 26 -17.28 0.93 -18.77
N ALA A 27 -15.98 0.91 -18.50
CA ALA A 27 -15.23 2.05 -18.01
C ALA A 27 -15.38 3.24 -18.97
N GLN A 28 -16.32 4.12 -18.67
CA GLN A 28 -16.34 5.48 -19.16
C GLN A 28 -15.88 6.35 -17.99
N ALA A 29 -14.74 7.01 -18.16
CA ALA A 29 -14.27 8.03 -17.25
C ALA A 29 -15.32 9.14 -17.18
N GLN A 30 -16.24 9.04 -16.22
CA GLN A 30 -17.15 10.11 -15.86
C GLN A 30 -16.52 10.88 -14.71
N THR A 31 -16.03 12.07 -15.07
CA THR A 31 -15.87 13.19 -14.14
C THR A 31 -17.26 13.50 -13.58
N ALA A 32 -17.59 12.88 -12.46
CA ALA A 32 -18.65 13.35 -11.58
C ALA A 32 -17.95 14.05 -10.43
N ALA A 33 -18.35 15.29 -10.12
CA ALA A 33 -18.03 15.91 -8.85
C ALA A 33 -18.32 14.89 -7.75
N ALA A 34 -17.29 14.46 -7.03
CA ALA A 34 -17.42 13.42 -6.04
C ALA A 34 -18.43 13.90 -4.99
N ALA A 35 -19.62 13.30 -5.00
CA ALA A 35 -20.46 13.27 -3.81
C ALA A 35 -19.57 12.81 -2.65
N PRO A 36 -19.75 13.31 -1.41
CA PRO A 36 -18.94 12.86 -0.29
C PRO A 36 -19.03 11.33 -0.23
N GLU A 37 -17.91 10.66 -0.51
CA GLU A 37 -17.88 9.21 -0.46
C GLU A 37 -18.27 8.80 0.96
N ALA A 38 -19.29 7.96 1.09
CA ALA A 38 -19.66 7.41 2.38
C ALA A 38 -18.44 6.75 3.01
N SER A 39 -18.31 6.87 4.33
CA SER A 39 -17.20 6.23 5.05
C SER A 39 -17.14 4.74 4.72
N ARG A 40 -15.97 4.27 4.29
CA ARG A 40 -15.76 2.92 3.76
C ARG A 40 -14.70 2.17 4.55
N ILE A 41 -14.92 0.87 4.71
CA ILE A 41 -13.90 -0.09 5.18
C ILE A 41 -13.55 -0.99 4.00
N ALA A 42 -12.26 -1.19 3.76
CA ALA A 42 -11.75 -2.12 2.76
C ALA A 42 -10.74 -3.07 3.42
N GLY A 43 -10.61 -4.28 2.88
CA GLY A 43 -9.63 -5.25 3.33
C GLY A 43 -8.97 -5.94 2.15
N ASN A 44 -7.74 -6.41 2.36
CA ASN A 44 -6.99 -7.16 1.37
C ASN A 44 -6.25 -8.34 2.01
N PHE A 45 -6.01 -9.36 1.20
CA PHE A 45 -5.26 -10.55 1.61
C PHE A 45 -4.51 -11.11 0.39
N ALA A 46 -3.28 -11.57 0.60
CA ALA A 46 -2.48 -12.20 -0.43
C ALA A 46 -1.51 -13.23 0.15
N ILE A 47 -1.15 -14.21 -0.67
CA ILE A 47 -0.02 -15.10 -0.44
C ILE A 47 0.92 -14.89 -1.62
N THR A 48 2.17 -14.53 -1.35
CA THR A 48 3.21 -14.36 -2.37
C THR A 48 4.29 -15.41 -2.18
N SER A 49 4.96 -15.83 -3.26
CA SER A 49 6.16 -16.67 -3.19
C SER A 49 7.38 -15.90 -2.70
N ASN A 50 7.39 -14.58 -2.89
CA ASN A 50 8.44 -13.68 -2.43
C ASN A 50 7.85 -12.29 -2.17
N TYR A 51 7.99 -11.80 -0.95
CA TYR A 51 7.62 -10.43 -0.61
C TYR A 51 8.79 -9.50 -0.92
N VAL A 52 8.54 -8.50 -1.78
CA VAL A 52 9.51 -7.47 -2.16
C VAL A 52 8.95 -6.11 -1.76
N SER A 53 9.74 -5.33 -1.01
CA SER A 53 9.42 -3.97 -0.58
C SER A 53 10.55 -3.03 -0.97
N ARG A 54 10.23 -1.90 -1.59
CA ARG A 54 11.20 -0.87 -2.02
C ARG A 54 12.40 -1.43 -2.82
N GLY A 55 12.20 -2.52 -3.56
CA GLY A 55 13.22 -3.19 -4.37
C GLY A 55 14.02 -4.28 -3.66
N PHE A 56 13.80 -4.52 -2.36
CA PHE A 56 14.49 -5.54 -1.56
C PHE A 56 13.55 -6.68 -1.16
N THR A 57 14.06 -7.91 -1.13
CA THR A 57 13.28 -9.07 -0.66
C THR A 57 13.19 -9.06 0.86
N GLN A 58 11.96 -9.05 1.37
CA GLN A 58 11.66 -9.07 2.81
C GLN A 58 11.50 -10.51 3.31
N SER A 59 10.91 -11.40 2.49
CA SER A 59 10.73 -12.81 2.83
C SER A 59 11.84 -13.72 2.31
N TRP A 60 12.86 -13.18 1.63
CA TRP A 60 14.02 -13.91 1.12
C TRP A 60 13.66 -15.14 0.27
N GLY A 61 12.71 -14.97 -0.65
CA GLY A 61 12.23 -16.04 -1.54
C GLY A 61 11.38 -17.11 -0.85
N LYS A 62 11.00 -16.90 0.42
CA LYS A 62 10.05 -17.76 1.12
C LYS A 62 8.62 -17.24 0.91
N PRO A 63 7.62 -18.13 0.88
CA PRO A 63 6.22 -17.72 0.86
C PRO A 63 5.90 -16.78 2.01
N ALA A 64 5.16 -15.72 1.72
CA ALA A 64 4.71 -14.73 2.69
C ALA A 64 3.20 -14.53 2.61
N VAL A 65 2.56 -14.53 3.78
CA VAL A 65 1.16 -14.15 3.93
C VAL A 65 1.11 -12.65 4.17
N GLN A 66 0.18 -11.96 3.53
CA GLN A 66 0.02 -10.51 3.54
C GLN A 66 -1.45 -10.16 3.69
N GLY A 67 -1.74 -9.05 4.34
CA GLY A 67 -3.09 -8.50 4.34
C GLY A 67 -3.19 -7.21 5.12
N GLY A 68 -4.31 -6.52 4.96
CA GLY A 68 -4.55 -5.25 5.61
C GLY A 68 -6.02 -4.86 5.64
N ILE A 69 -6.30 -3.84 6.45
CA ILE A 69 -7.61 -3.23 6.61
C ILE A 69 -7.43 -1.72 6.54
N ASP A 70 -8.29 -1.07 5.76
CA ASP A 70 -8.31 0.36 5.51
C ASP A 70 -9.66 0.94 5.89
N TYR A 71 -9.65 2.07 6.57
CA TYR A 71 -10.80 2.90 6.83
C TYR A 71 -10.60 4.28 6.21
N ALA A 72 -11.55 4.71 5.38
CA ALA A 72 -11.60 6.07 4.86
C ALA A 72 -12.93 6.70 5.31
N HIS A 73 -12.85 7.82 6.01
CA HIS A 73 -13.99 8.59 6.46
C HIS A 73 -14.36 9.64 5.42
N ALA A 74 -15.65 9.96 5.30
CA ALA A 74 -16.16 10.97 4.37
C ALA A 74 -15.53 12.37 4.52
N SER A 75 -14.93 12.67 5.69
CA SER A 75 -14.21 13.93 5.91
C SER A 75 -12.84 14.02 5.24
N GLY A 76 -12.30 12.91 4.73
CA GLY A 76 -10.93 12.81 4.23
C GLY A 76 -9.93 12.19 5.20
N LEU A 77 -10.35 11.94 6.45
CA LEU A 77 -9.54 11.16 7.40
C LEU A 77 -9.42 9.70 6.94
N PHE A 78 -8.21 9.15 7.03
CA PHE A 78 -7.99 7.73 6.80
C PHE A 78 -7.12 7.12 7.89
N LEU A 79 -7.36 5.84 8.15
CA LEU A 79 -6.59 5.00 9.07
C LEU A 79 -6.53 3.60 8.47
N GLY A 80 -5.40 2.93 8.57
CA GLY A 80 -5.28 1.57 8.11
C GLY A 80 -4.12 0.84 8.75
N THR A 81 -4.09 -0.45 8.48
CA THR A 81 -3.02 -1.32 8.92
C THR A 81 -2.77 -2.40 7.89
N TRP A 82 -1.51 -2.80 7.79
CA TRP A 82 -1.07 -3.84 6.89
C TRP A 82 -0.02 -4.71 7.58
N ALA A 83 -0.05 -6.01 7.36
CA ALA A 83 0.94 -6.92 7.95
C ALA A 83 1.38 -7.98 6.95
N SER A 84 2.63 -8.43 7.12
CA SER A 84 3.17 -9.55 6.38
C SER A 84 4.16 -10.39 7.16
N SER A 85 4.22 -11.68 6.82
CA SER A 85 5.34 -12.54 7.20
C SER A 85 6.61 -12.14 6.46
N ILE A 86 7.69 -11.94 7.21
CA ILE A 86 9.03 -11.61 6.71
C ILE A 86 10.04 -12.69 7.13
N SER A 87 11.22 -12.69 6.52
CA SER A 87 12.30 -13.59 6.91
C SER A 87 13.19 -12.95 7.97
N GLY A 88 13.63 -13.77 8.91
CA GLY A 88 14.63 -13.39 9.91
C GLY A 88 16.03 -13.12 9.34
N THR A 89 16.22 -13.24 8.02
CA THR A 89 17.48 -13.00 7.31
C THR A 89 17.79 -11.50 7.21
N GLU A 90 16.83 -10.69 6.73
CA GLU A 90 16.98 -9.23 6.64
C GLU A 90 16.88 -8.58 8.02
N PHE A 91 15.89 -9.04 8.78
CA PHE A 91 15.58 -8.55 10.11
C PHE A 91 16.00 -9.64 11.09
N ARG A 92 17.15 -9.55 11.75
CA ARG A 92 17.73 -10.66 12.55
C ARG A 92 16.72 -11.27 13.54
N GLY A 93 16.15 -12.42 13.16
CA GLY A 93 15.11 -13.14 13.91
C GLY A 93 13.67 -12.63 13.73
N GLY A 94 13.45 -11.57 12.97
CA GLY A 94 12.14 -11.02 12.64
C GLY A 94 11.25 -12.03 11.90
N SER A 95 9.96 -11.96 12.18
CA SER A 95 8.96 -12.85 11.61
C SER A 95 7.79 -12.11 10.96
N THR A 96 7.55 -10.88 11.40
CA THR A 96 6.40 -10.09 10.95
C THR A 96 6.77 -8.63 10.76
N GLU A 97 6.36 -8.06 9.64
CA GLU A 97 6.27 -6.62 9.43
C GLU A 97 4.82 -6.20 9.67
N TRP A 98 4.61 -5.20 10.52
CA TRP A 98 3.31 -4.65 10.83
C TRP A 98 3.34 -3.13 10.70
N ASP A 99 2.53 -2.65 9.76
CA ASP A 99 2.41 -1.25 9.39
C ASP A 99 1.10 -0.71 9.94
N ILE A 100 1.18 0.43 10.59
CA ILE A 100 0.00 1.19 11.04
C ILE A 100 0.14 2.58 10.45
N TYR A 101 -0.91 3.07 9.81
CA TYR A 101 -0.87 4.37 9.16
C TYR A 101 -2.18 5.10 9.26
N GLY A 102 -2.09 6.43 9.17
CA GLY A 102 -3.25 7.29 9.12
C GLY A 102 -2.87 8.68 8.68
N GLY A 103 -3.88 9.45 8.33
CA GLY A 103 -3.67 10.79 7.81
C GLY A 103 -4.96 11.44 7.33
N TYR A 104 -4.77 12.47 6.52
CA TYR A 104 -5.84 13.24 5.93
C TYR A 104 -5.56 13.49 4.45
N SER A 105 -6.58 13.28 3.63
CA SER A 105 -6.58 13.60 2.21
C SER A 105 -7.74 14.52 1.90
N GLY A 106 -7.49 15.55 1.11
CA GLY A 106 -8.53 16.50 0.70
C GLY A 106 -8.21 17.11 -0.64
N THR A 107 -9.12 17.96 -1.11
CA THR A 107 -8.98 18.68 -2.36
C THR A 107 -9.25 20.15 -2.12
N LEU A 108 -8.39 21.01 -2.67
CA LEU A 108 -8.57 22.46 -2.72
C LEU A 108 -8.56 22.91 -4.18
N ALA A 109 -9.72 23.35 -4.67
CA ALA A 109 -9.94 23.59 -6.11
C ALA A 109 -9.57 22.34 -6.94
N ASP A 110 -8.57 22.45 -7.82
CA ASP A 110 -8.11 21.35 -8.70
C ASP A 110 -6.88 20.61 -8.14
N VAL A 111 -6.50 20.92 -6.89
CA VAL A 111 -5.29 20.39 -6.23
C VAL A 111 -5.70 19.45 -5.10
N GLY A 112 -5.38 18.17 -5.27
CA GLY A 112 -5.44 17.19 -4.18
C GLY A 112 -4.22 17.31 -3.28
N TYR A 113 -4.41 17.13 -1.98
CA TYR A 113 -3.32 17.06 -1.01
C TYR A 113 -3.53 15.90 -0.04
N THR A 114 -2.43 15.33 0.42
CA THR A 114 -2.41 14.26 1.41
C THR A 114 -1.29 14.51 2.40
N ALA A 115 -1.58 14.32 3.69
CA ALA A 115 -0.58 14.25 4.74
C ALA A 115 -0.86 13.01 5.59
N GLY A 116 0.17 12.21 5.87
CA GLY A 116 0.02 10.98 6.63
C GLY A 116 1.29 10.54 7.34
N LEU A 117 1.09 9.67 8.31
CA LEU A 117 2.14 9.03 9.09
C LEU A 117 2.02 7.52 8.95
N TYR A 118 3.16 6.87 8.88
CA TYR A 118 3.31 5.42 8.86
C TYR A 118 4.25 5.02 9.98
N GLN A 119 3.86 4.01 10.75
CA GLN A 119 4.70 3.36 11.72
C GLN A 119 4.95 1.93 11.26
N TYR A 120 6.20 1.62 10.96
CA TYR A 120 6.66 0.29 10.59
C TYR A 120 7.17 -0.43 11.83
N LEU A 121 6.66 -1.64 12.09
CA LEU A 121 7.02 -2.48 13.24
C LEU A 121 7.51 -3.83 12.76
N TYR A 122 8.76 -4.17 13.06
CA TYR A 122 9.35 -5.47 12.75
C TYR A 122 9.37 -6.33 14.01
N LEU A 123 8.38 -7.20 14.14
CA LEU A 123 8.19 -8.07 15.30
C LEU A 123 9.04 -9.35 15.19
N GLY A 124 9.38 -9.93 16.34
CA GLY A 124 10.13 -11.18 16.44
C GLY A 124 11.66 -11.03 16.43
N SER A 125 12.21 -9.85 16.13
CA SER A 125 13.66 -9.68 16.07
C SER A 125 14.32 -9.85 17.45
N SER A 126 15.36 -10.69 17.53
CA SER A 126 16.15 -10.96 18.75
C SER A 126 17.22 -9.90 19.01
N SER A 127 17.45 -9.02 18.05
CA SER A 127 18.20 -7.79 18.21
C SER A 127 17.51 -6.74 17.36
N PRO A 128 16.76 -5.78 17.95
CA PRO A 128 16.03 -4.78 17.16
C PRO A 128 16.96 -3.79 16.45
N LEU A 129 18.29 -3.99 16.53
CA LEU A 129 19.31 -3.05 16.11
C LEU A 129 20.15 -3.60 14.96
N VAL A 130 20.28 -2.82 13.88
CA VAL A 130 21.37 -2.90 12.90
C VAL A 130 22.19 -1.64 13.07
N ASP A 131 23.50 -1.79 13.33
CA ASP A 131 24.42 -0.66 13.55
C ASP A 131 23.93 0.35 14.60
N GLY A 132 23.28 -0.14 15.66
CA GLY A 132 22.74 0.69 16.75
C GLY A 132 21.40 1.38 16.47
N ARG A 133 20.78 1.17 15.30
CA ARG A 133 19.46 1.75 14.94
C ARG A 133 18.34 0.73 14.98
N LYS A 134 17.19 1.14 15.54
CA LYS A 134 15.98 0.30 15.61
C LYS A 134 15.45 -0.02 14.22
N TYR A 135 15.02 -1.27 14.00
CA TYR A 135 14.31 -1.66 12.78
C TYR A 135 12.97 -0.93 12.64
N ASN A 136 12.31 -0.63 13.75
CA ASN A 136 11.05 0.12 13.74
C ASN A 136 11.32 1.59 13.42
N TYR A 137 10.60 2.14 12.45
CA TYR A 137 10.76 3.54 12.05
C TYR A 137 9.42 4.17 11.69
N THR A 138 9.36 5.49 11.85
CA THR A 138 8.21 6.32 11.45
C THR A 138 8.53 7.00 10.13
N GLU A 139 7.59 7.01 9.19
CA GLU A 139 7.70 7.70 7.92
C GLU A 139 6.58 8.74 7.80
N VAL A 140 6.95 9.95 7.36
CA VAL A 140 6.01 11.01 7.02
C VAL A 140 5.76 10.96 5.51
N LYS A 141 4.49 10.96 5.11
CA LYS A 141 4.10 11.05 3.70
C LYS A 141 3.35 12.35 3.44
N LEU A 142 3.82 13.08 2.44
CA LEU A 142 3.15 14.25 1.89
C LEU A 142 2.93 14.02 0.40
N GLY A 143 1.72 14.34 -0.07
CA GLY A 143 1.32 14.16 -1.45
C GLY A 143 0.61 15.41 -1.96
N VAL A 144 0.88 15.77 -3.21
CA VAL A 144 0.15 16.79 -3.95
C VAL A 144 -0.17 16.21 -5.33
N SER A 145 -1.40 16.37 -5.77
CA SER A 145 -1.85 15.95 -7.10
C SER A 145 -2.63 17.08 -7.76
N LYS A 146 -2.58 17.15 -9.10
CA LYS A 146 -3.34 18.12 -9.88
C LYS A 146 -4.15 17.37 -10.93
N GLY A 147 -5.47 17.58 -10.93
CA GLY A 147 -6.36 17.05 -11.97
C GLY A 147 -6.25 17.82 -13.28
N PRO A 148 -6.85 17.32 -14.38
CA PRO A 148 -7.01 18.11 -15.60
C PRO A 148 -7.71 19.44 -15.28
N CYS A 149 -7.13 20.56 -15.71
CA CYS A 149 -7.80 21.86 -15.62
C CYS A 149 -9.09 21.79 -16.44
N PRO A 150 -10.27 22.19 -15.90
CA PRO A 150 -11.48 22.29 -16.69
C PRO A 150 -11.22 23.25 -17.85
N SER A 151 -11.18 22.73 -19.09
CA SER A 151 -11.17 23.58 -20.26
C SER A 151 -12.44 24.41 -20.23
N THR A 152 -12.32 25.73 -20.15
CA THR A 152 -13.43 26.67 -20.19
C THR A 152 -14.40 26.27 -21.31
N PRO A 153 -15.72 26.18 -21.07
CA PRO A 153 -16.67 25.97 -22.16
C PRO A 153 -16.52 27.14 -23.13
N SER A 154 -16.00 26.86 -24.33
CA SER A 154 -16.00 27.82 -25.44
C SER A 154 -17.45 28.04 -25.84
N SER A 155 -18.08 29.10 -25.35
CA SER A 155 -19.35 29.59 -25.90
C SER A 155 -19.09 30.05 -27.34
N ARG A 156 -19.60 29.27 -28.31
CA ARG A 156 -19.81 29.70 -29.69
C ARG A 156 -21.30 29.68 -29.96
#